data_AF-A0A8J8KZ52-F1
#
_entry.id   AF-A0A8J8KZ52-F1
#
_cell.length_a   1.000
_cell.length_b   1.000
_cell.length_c   1.000
_cell.angle_alpha   90.00
_cell.angle_beta   90.00
_cell.angle_gamma   90.00
#
_symmetry.space_group_name_H-M   'P 1'
#
loop_
_entity.id
_entity.type
_entity.pdbx_description
1 polymer ?
#
loop_
_entity_poly.entity_id
_entity_poly.type
_entity_poly.pdbx_seq_one_letter_code
_entity_poly.pdbx_strand_id
1 'polypeptide(L)'
;MIVQGLPSIDSVTQAQGAKALPDQTERTDKAARQFEGLLMSLLFQTMRKTVQPSGLFGESGQSRSTYEYLMDQAVVDQAVSTGHGWGLAERLKASWTRQEKTAHEKELPVD
;
A
#
# COMPACT_ATOMS: atom_id res chain seq x y z
N MET A 1 7.12 57.81 -3.69
CA MET A 1 6.68 56.69 -2.82
C MET A 1 5.88 55.74 -3.68
N ILE A 2 6.32 54.49 -3.89
CA ILE A 2 5.70 53.24 -3.39
C ILE A 2 6.75 52.15 -3.64
N VAL A 3 7.28 51.57 -2.56
CA VAL A 3 8.12 50.36 -2.61
C VAL A 3 7.15 49.19 -2.81
N GLN A 4 7.29 48.43 -3.91
CA GLN A 4 6.58 47.16 -4.04
C GLN A 4 7.35 46.11 -3.25
N GLY A 5 6.79 45.71 -2.11
CA GLY A 5 7.27 44.58 -1.34
C GLY A 5 7.10 43.29 -2.15
N LEU A 6 8.19 42.53 -2.25
CA LEU A 6 8.17 41.15 -2.75
C LEU A 6 7.12 40.34 -1.97
N PRO A 7 6.35 39.46 -2.63
CA PRO A 7 5.42 38.59 -1.93
C PRO A 7 6.21 37.68 -0.98
N SER A 8 5.92 37.78 0.33
CA SER A 8 6.48 36.90 1.34
C SER A 8 6.15 35.45 1.00
N ILE A 9 7.16 34.59 1.13
CA ILE A 9 7.16 33.13 0.90
C ILE A 9 5.97 32.42 1.60
N ASP A 10 5.43 33.04 2.65
CA ASP A 10 4.25 32.58 3.39
C ASP A 10 2.99 32.50 2.54
N SER A 11 2.83 33.40 1.57
CA SER A 11 1.62 33.47 0.72
C SER A 11 1.54 32.36 -0.34
N VAL A 12 2.68 31.78 -0.74
CA VAL A 12 2.72 30.63 -1.67
C VAL A 12 2.40 29.31 -0.95
N THR A 13 2.70 29.24 0.35
CA THR A 13 2.41 28.04 1.16
C THR A 13 0.93 27.92 1.53
N GLN A 14 0.17 29.03 1.51
CA GLN A 14 -1.25 29.04 1.89
C GLN A 14 -2.21 28.63 0.76
N ALA A 15 -1.75 28.55 -0.50
CA ALA A 15 -2.59 28.24 -1.65
C ALA A 15 -2.64 26.75 -2.03
N GLN A 16 -1.86 25.89 -1.39
CA GLN A 16 -1.90 24.45 -1.59
C GLN A 16 -2.32 23.82 -0.27
N GLY A 17 -3.55 23.30 -0.21
CA GLY A 17 -4.10 22.63 0.95
C GLY A 17 -3.13 21.60 1.50
N ALA A 18 -2.43 21.96 2.56
CA ALA A 18 -1.54 21.09 3.28
C ALA A 18 -2.40 20.01 3.95
N LYS A 19 -2.61 18.90 3.23
CA LYS A 19 -3.00 17.65 3.87
C LYS A 19 -1.94 17.41 4.94
N ALA A 20 -2.36 17.44 6.20
CA ALA A 20 -1.50 17.08 7.32
C ALA A 20 -0.74 15.80 6.97
N LEU A 21 0.55 15.74 7.31
CA LEU A 21 1.35 14.54 7.10
C LEU A 21 0.54 13.34 7.64
N PRO A 22 0.34 12.28 6.85
CA PRO A 22 -0.50 11.16 7.28
C PRO A 22 0.04 10.62 8.59
N ASP A 23 -0.89 10.36 9.52
CA ASP A 23 -0.58 9.87 10.85
C ASP A 23 0.26 8.59 10.76
N GLN A 24 1.11 8.31 11.75
CA GLN A 24 1.95 7.11 11.76
C GLN A 24 1.08 5.85 11.60
N THR A 25 -0.10 5.83 12.22
CA THR A 25 -1.07 4.73 12.12
C THR A 25 -1.56 4.53 10.68
N GLU A 26 -1.85 5.61 9.96
CA GLU A 26 -2.29 5.56 8.56
C GLU A 26 -1.20 5.04 7.62
N ARG A 27 0.06 5.41 7.89
CA ARG A 27 1.21 4.91 7.12
C ARG A 27 1.42 3.41 7.34
N THR A 28 1.34 2.97 8.59
CA THR A 28 1.47 1.57 8.97
C THR A 28 0.34 0.73 8.37
N ASP A 29 -0.90 1.22 8.42
CA ASP A 29 -2.05 0.55 7.80
C ASP A 29 -1.89 0.43 6.27
N LYS A 30 -1.49 1.52 5.61
CA LYS A 30 -1.24 1.53 4.16
C LYS A 30 -0.11 0.56 3.78
N ALA A 31 1.00 0.56 4.51
CA ALA A 31 2.13 -0.33 4.26
C ALA A 31 1.73 -1.80 4.43
N ALA A 32 0.96 -2.13 5.46
CA ALA A 32 0.49 -3.50 5.71
C ALA A 32 -0.43 -4.00 4.58
N ARG A 33 -1.35 -3.16 4.10
CA ARG A 33 -2.22 -3.50 2.96
C ARG A 33 -1.45 -3.65 1.65
N GLN A 34 -0.47 -2.78 1.40
CA GLN A 34 0.39 -2.88 0.22
C GLN A 34 1.22 -4.17 0.24
N PHE A 35 1.74 -4.55 1.40
CA PHE A 35 2.45 -5.81 1.57
C PHE A 35 1.57 -7.02 1.27
N GLU A 36 0.35 -7.05 1.83
CA GLU A 36 -0.62 -8.11 1.54
C GLU A 36 -0.92 -8.20 0.03
N GLY A 37 -1.15 -7.07 -0.64
CA GLY A 37 -1.42 -7.06 -2.09
C GLY A 37 -0.25 -7.58 -2.94
N LEU A 38 1.00 -7.27 -2.56
CA LEU A 38 2.18 -7.82 -3.23
C LEU A 38 2.30 -9.34 -3.04
N LEU A 39 2.04 -9.82 -1.81
CA LEU A 39 2.02 -11.25 -1.52
C LEU A 39 0.94 -11.96 -2.32
N MET A 40 -0.26 -11.38 -2.39
CA MET A 40 -1.37 -11.91 -3.18
C MET A 40 -0.99 -12.05 -4.66
N SER A 41 -0.42 -11.00 -5.24
CA SER A 41 0.08 -11.01 -6.62
C SER A 41 1.07 -12.16 -6.86
N LEU A 42 2.04 -12.32 -5.97
CA LEU A 42 3.05 -13.37 -6.08
C LEU A 42 2.44 -14.77 -5.96
N LEU A 43 1.46 -14.94 -5.06
CA LEU A 43 0.77 -16.21 -4.89
C LEU A 43 -0.03 -16.57 -6.15
N PHE A 44 -0.82 -15.65 -6.69
CA PHE A 44 -1.59 -15.88 -7.92
C PHE A 44 -0.68 -16.22 -9.09
N GLN A 45 0.40 -15.48 -9.26
CA GLN A 45 1.39 -15.77 -10.30
C GLN A 45 1.99 -17.18 -10.14
N THR A 46 2.29 -17.59 -8.90
CA THR A 46 2.86 -18.92 -8.62
C THR A 46 1.84 -20.03 -8.87
N MET A 47 0.58 -19.85 -8.47
CA MET A 47 -0.49 -20.81 -8.73
C MET A 47 -0.78 -20.95 -10.23
N ARG A 48 -0.72 -19.87 -11.01
CA ARG A 48 -0.93 -19.93 -12.47
C ARG A 48 0.14 -20.73 -13.20
N LYS A 49 1.37 -20.78 -12.68
CA LYS A 49 2.44 -21.62 -13.25
C LYS A 49 2.10 -23.12 -13.22
N THR A 50 1.19 -23.55 -12.34
CA THR A 50 0.74 -24.94 -12.26
C THR A 50 -0.47 -25.23 -13.15
N VAL A 51 -1.06 -24.22 -13.79
CA VAL A 51 -2.24 -24.35 -14.65
C VAL A 51 -1.79 -24.58 -16.09
N GLN A 52 -2.18 -25.73 -16.66
CA GLN A 52 -1.88 -26.04 -18.06
C GLN A 52 -2.48 -24.97 -19.01
N PRO A 53 -1.76 -24.62 -20.09
CA PRO A 53 -2.31 -23.74 -21.11
C PRO A 53 -3.59 -24.29 -21.72
N SER A 54 -4.63 -23.45 -21.72
CA SER A 54 -5.84 -23.71 -22.49
C SER A 54 -5.67 -23.18 -23.91
N GLY A 55 -6.29 -23.85 -24.88
CA GLY A 55 -6.32 -23.38 -26.27
C GLY A 55 -7.13 -22.10 -26.50
N LEU A 56 -7.75 -21.54 -25.46
CA LEU A 56 -8.67 -20.39 -25.54
C LEU A 56 -7.99 -19.12 -26.04
N PHE A 57 -6.71 -18.91 -25.70
CA PHE A 57 -5.95 -17.70 -26.04
C PHE A 57 -5.01 -17.89 -27.25
N GLY A 58 -5.15 -19.00 -27.97
CA GLY A 58 -4.24 -19.36 -29.07
C GLY A 58 -2.82 -19.69 -28.59
N GLU A 59 -1.93 -20.01 -29.54
CA GLU A 59 -0.56 -20.45 -29.23
C GLU A 59 0.38 -19.31 -28.80
N SER A 60 0.04 -18.05 -29.11
CA SER A 60 0.95 -16.92 -28.97
C SER A 60 1.21 -16.49 -27.52
N GLY A 61 0.47 -17.00 -26.53
CA GLY A 61 0.72 -16.82 -25.09
C GLY A 61 0.58 -15.38 -24.53
N GLN A 62 0.77 -14.35 -25.37
CA GLN A 62 0.73 -12.92 -25.04
C GLN A 62 -0.64 -12.44 -24.58
N SER A 63 -1.71 -12.90 -25.23
CA SER A 63 -3.07 -12.53 -24.83
C SER A 63 -3.43 -13.12 -23.47
N ARG A 64 -2.94 -14.34 -23.18
CA ARG A 64 -3.10 -14.98 -21.89
C ARG A 64 -2.36 -14.22 -20.80
N SER A 65 -1.07 -13.96 -20.97
CA SER A 65 -0.26 -13.27 -19.95
C SER A 65 -0.83 -11.90 -19.58
N THR A 66 -1.30 -11.15 -20.58
CA THR A 66 -1.95 -9.84 -20.38
C THR A 66 -3.25 -9.98 -19.58
N TYR A 67 -4.11 -10.94 -19.95
CA TYR A 67 -5.35 -11.19 -19.23
C TYR A 67 -5.09 -11.60 -17.78
N GLU A 68 -4.17 -12.52 -17.55
CA GLU A 68 -3.81 -13.01 -16.22
C GLU A 68 -3.29 -11.88 -15.33
N TYR A 69 -2.43 -11.01 -15.88
CA TYR A 69 -1.93 -9.83 -15.19
C TYR A 69 -3.05 -8.86 -14.78
N LEU A 70 -3.93 -8.49 -15.72
CA LEU A 70 -5.04 -7.57 -15.44
C LEU A 70 -6.04 -8.15 -14.44
N MET A 71 -6.31 -9.45 -14.55
CA MET A 71 -7.18 -10.18 -13.63
C MET A 71 -6.58 -10.21 -12.22
N ASP A 72 -5.31 -10.54 -12.08
CA ASP A 72 -4.63 -10.58 -10.78
C ASP A 72 -4.60 -9.18 -10.16
N GLN A 73 -4.31 -8.15 -10.95
CA GLN A 73 -4.35 -6.76 -10.49
C GLN A 73 -5.74 -6.36 -9.99
N ALA A 74 -6.81 -6.66 -10.73
CA ALA A 74 -8.17 -6.33 -10.31
C ALA A 74 -8.57 -7.04 -9.00
N VAL A 75 -8.19 -8.31 -8.85
CA VAL A 75 -8.46 -9.06 -7.61
C VAL A 75 -7.71 -8.47 -6.42
N VAL A 76 -6.44 -8.12 -6.61
CA VAL A 76 -5.60 -7.52 -5.56
C VAL A 76 -6.11 -6.13 -5.19
N ASP A 77 -6.42 -5.28 -6.15
CA ASP A 77 -6.94 -3.93 -5.92
C ASP A 77 -8.29 -3.99 -5.16
N GLN A 78 -9.16 -4.94 -5.51
CA GLN A 78 -10.41 -5.15 -4.80
C GLN A 78 -10.19 -5.59 -3.34
N ALA A 79 -9.26 -6.53 -3.11
CA ALA A 79 -8.94 -7.03 -1.77
C ALA A 79 -8.34 -5.91 -0.88
N VAL A 80 -7.40 -5.14 -1.42
CA VAL A 80 -6.72 -4.04 -0.72
C VAL A 80 -7.66 -2.87 -0.43
N SER A 81 -8.53 -2.52 -1.38
CA SER A 81 -9.45 -1.37 -1.24
C SER A 81 -10.59 -1.64 -0.26
N THR A 82 -11.17 -2.84 -0.29
CA THR A 82 -12.30 -3.20 0.58
C THR A 82 -11.88 -3.64 1.97
N GLY A 83 -10.59 -3.92 2.20
CA GLY A 83 -10.11 -4.53 3.45
C GLY A 83 -10.58 -5.97 3.64
N HIS A 84 -11.17 -6.59 2.62
CA HIS A 84 -11.59 -8.00 2.61
C HIS A 84 -10.54 -8.88 1.92
N GLY A 85 -9.27 -8.67 2.29
CA GLY A 85 -8.15 -9.51 1.87
C GLY A 85 -8.09 -10.82 2.65
N TRP A 86 -6.88 -11.24 3.01
CA TRP A 86 -6.65 -12.45 3.80
C TRP A 86 -6.55 -12.17 5.31
N GLY A 87 -6.72 -10.91 5.71
CA GLY A 87 -6.57 -10.48 7.10
C GLY A 87 -5.11 -10.39 7.54
N LEU A 88 -4.15 -10.47 6.61
CA LEU A 88 -2.73 -10.41 6.92
C LEU A 88 -2.31 -9.00 7.29
N ALA A 89 -2.89 -7.98 6.63
CA ALA A 89 -2.61 -6.58 6.92
C ALA A 89 -2.94 -6.22 8.38
N GLU A 90 -4.07 -6.68 8.89
CA GLU A 90 -4.52 -6.44 10.27
C GLU A 90 -3.61 -7.13 11.28
N ARG A 91 -3.21 -8.38 10.99
CA ARG A 91 -2.27 -9.13 11.83
C ARG A 91 -0.90 -8.47 11.89
N LEU A 92 -0.43 -7.95 10.74
CA LEU A 92 0.86 -7.27 10.64
C LEU A 92 0.83 -5.92 11.35
N LYS A 93 -0.24 -5.14 11.20
CA LYS A 93 -0.45 -3.91 11.98
C LYS A 93 -0.44 -4.19 13.48
N ALA A 94 -1.17 -5.21 13.93
CA ALA A 94 -1.23 -5.58 15.35
C ALA A 94 0.13 -6.01 15.91
N SER A 95 0.98 -6.69 15.12
CA SER A 95 2.31 -7.10 15.55
C SER A 95 3.27 -5.91 15.66
N TRP A 96 3.24 -4.99 14.70
CA TRP A 96 4.08 -3.78 14.71
C TRP A 96 3.71 -2.82 15.84
N THR A 97 2.43 -2.53 16.05
CA THR A 97 1.99 -1.68 17.17
C THR A 97 2.34 -2.29 18.54
N ARG A 98 2.32 -3.63 18.65
CA ARG A 98 2.75 -4.31 19.88
C ARG A 98 4.25 -4.12 20.11
N GLN A 99 5.08 -4.25 19.07
CA GLN A 99 6.52 -4.05 19.16
C GLN A 99 6.88 -2.62 19.58
N GLU A 100 6.23 -1.61 19.00
CA GLU A 100 6.41 -0.20 19.37
C GLU A 100 6.13 0.05 20.86
N LYS A 101 5.05 -0.53 21.41
CA LYS A 101 4.76 -0.42 22.86
C LYS A 101 5.85 -1.00 23.74
N THR A 102 6.32 -2.22 23.45
CA THR A 102 7.40 -2.86 24.21
C THR A 102 8.74 -2.13 24.08
N ALA A 103 9.00 -1.48 22.94
CA ALA A 103 10.19 -0.64 22.77
C ALA A 103 10.10 0.63 23.63
N HIS A 104 8.93 1.28 23.65
CA HIS A 104 8.72 2.53 24.39
C HIS A 104 8.76 2.34 25.92
N GLU A 105 8.27 1.20 26.43
CA GLU A 105 8.31 0.85 27.85
C GLU A 105 9.74 0.57 28.37
N LYS A 106 10.64 0.12 27.49
CA LYS A 106 12.03 -0.21 27.84
C LYS A 106 12.95 1.01 27.89
N GLU A 107 12.54 2.15 27.31
CA GLU A 107 13.31 3.40 27.30
C GLU A 107 12.97 4.35 28.46
N LEU A 108 11.97 4.03 29.28
CA LEU A 108 11.67 4.78 30.50
C LEU A 108 12.68 4.39 31.60
N PRO A 109 13.44 5.34 32.18
CA PRO A 109 14.32 5.04 33.30
C PRO A 109 13.47 4.58 34.49
N VAL A 110 13.84 3.42 35.03
CA VAL A 110 13.39 2.97 36.35
C VAL A 110 14.11 3.87 37.35
N ASP A 111 13.37 4.79 37.98
CA ASP A 111 13.82 5.56 39.15
C ASP A 111 14.09 4.63 40.34
#